data_AF-A0AA37IJN4-F1
#
_entry.id   AF-A0AA37IJN4-F1
#
_cell.length_a   1.000
_cell.length_b   1.000
_cell.length_c   1.000
_cell.angle_alpha   90.00
_cell.angle_beta   90.00
_cell.angle_gamma   90.00
#
_symmetry.space_group_name_H-M   'P 1'
#
loop_
_entity.id
_entity.type
_entity.pdbx_description
1 polymer ?
#
loop_
_entity_poly.entity_id
_entity_poly.type
_entity_poly.pdbx_seq_one_letter_code
_entity_poly.pdbx_strand_id
1 'polypeptide(L)'
;MRDGKILYAGVSNFPAWRVSRAALLAQMRGWSPLVAVQFEYSLVERSAERELLPMAEGLGLAALLWSPLGGGLLTGKYRVGEKGRLEGMGRVIRKEASAHDTEIVDAVLQVAKELGRTPAEVTLAWTRERARRASTAVIPIIGPRTIEQLDNNLLALDFAFPVELYDRLDKVSVIRPGVPFEVNQEMFPKLLGGDVSRVDLPIFKAI
;
A
#
# COMPACT_ATOMS: atom_id res chain seq x y z
N MET A 1 -17.94 -7.52 21.32
CA MET A 1 -19.05 -7.04 20.47
C MET A 1 -20.43 -7.26 21.08
N ARG A 2 -20.63 -8.30 21.91
CA ARG A 2 -21.94 -8.62 22.52
C ARG A 2 -22.58 -7.44 23.27
N ASP A 3 -21.78 -6.58 23.91
CA ASP A 3 -22.26 -5.39 24.61
C ASP A 3 -22.52 -4.17 23.71
N GLY A 4 -22.43 -4.31 22.37
CA GLY A 4 -22.73 -3.25 21.40
C GLY A 4 -21.71 -2.11 21.29
N LYS A 5 -20.68 -2.05 22.15
CA LYS A 5 -19.67 -0.98 22.16
C LYS A 5 -18.73 -0.96 20.94
N ILE A 6 -18.61 -2.08 20.24
CA ILE A 6 -17.74 -2.27 19.08
C ILE A 6 -18.55 -3.00 18.01
N LEU A 7 -18.67 -2.40 16.83
CA LEU A 7 -19.38 -2.97 15.68
C LEU A 7 -18.48 -3.90 14.85
N TYR A 8 -17.22 -3.49 14.65
CA TYR A 8 -16.26 -4.20 13.81
C TYR A 8 -14.88 -4.21 14.46
N ALA A 9 -14.13 -5.28 14.21
CA ALA A 9 -12.77 -5.43 14.71
C ALA A 9 -11.78 -5.43 13.54
N GLY A 10 -10.70 -4.69 13.72
CA GLY A 10 -9.53 -4.72 12.85
C GLY A 10 -8.26 -4.69 13.67
N VAL A 11 -7.14 -4.98 13.03
CA VAL A 11 -5.81 -5.01 13.68
C VAL A 11 -4.85 -4.10 12.92
N SER A 12 -3.83 -3.58 13.60
CA SER A 12 -2.87 -2.65 13.00
C SER A 12 -1.44 -3.08 13.31
N ASN A 13 -0.58 -3.10 12.28
CA ASN A 13 0.85 -3.45 12.40
C ASN A 13 1.14 -4.85 12.98
N PHE A 14 0.27 -5.82 12.73
CA PHE A 14 0.53 -7.24 13.02
C PHE A 14 1.16 -7.91 11.80
N PRO A 15 2.11 -8.84 11.97
CA PRO A 15 2.63 -9.64 10.87
C PRO A 15 1.54 -10.55 10.30
N ALA A 16 1.60 -10.84 9.00
CA ALA A 16 0.54 -11.56 8.26
C ALA A 16 0.13 -12.87 8.96
N TRP A 17 1.08 -13.69 9.41
CA TRP A 17 0.79 -14.96 10.09
C TRP A 17 -0.08 -14.81 11.35
N ARG A 18 0.05 -13.70 12.10
CA ARG A 18 -0.79 -13.45 13.28
C ARG A 18 -2.20 -13.06 12.87
N VAL A 19 -2.33 -12.26 11.81
CA VAL A 19 -3.63 -11.86 11.26
C VAL A 19 -4.37 -13.10 10.74
N SER A 20 -3.70 -13.94 9.93
CA SER A 20 -4.27 -15.18 9.41
C SER A 20 -4.69 -16.14 10.52
N ARG A 21 -3.86 -16.29 11.56
CA ARG A 21 -4.21 -17.12 12.72
C ARG A 21 -5.41 -16.56 13.49
N ALA A 22 -5.47 -15.24 13.69
CA ALA A 22 -6.58 -14.61 14.40
C ALA A 22 -7.89 -14.72 13.61
N ALA A 23 -7.85 -14.52 12.28
CA ALA A 23 -9.00 -14.69 11.40
C ALA A 23 -9.53 -16.14 11.44
N LEU A 24 -8.64 -17.14 11.34
CA LEU A 24 -9.00 -18.55 11.45
C LEU A 24 -9.62 -18.88 12.82
N LEU A 25 -9.00 -18.42 13.91
CA LEU A 25 -9.54 -18.65 15.26
C LEU A 25 -10.92 -18.03 15.44
N ALA A 26 -11.15 -16.84 14.89
CA ALA A 26 -12.46 -16.20 14.95
C ALA A 26 -13.51 -17.04 14.20
N GLN A 27 -13.18 -17.52 13.00
CA GLN A 27 -14.05 -18.40 12.22
C GLN A 27 -14.34 -19.71 12.95
N MET A 28 -13.32 -20.42 13.42
CA MET A 28 -13.47 -21.73 14.08
C MET A 28 -14.25 -21.65 15.39
N ARG A 29 -14.14 -20.53 16.12
CA ARG A 29 -14.81 -20.36 17.42
C ARG A 29 -16.16 -19.65 17.34
N GLY A 30 -16.61 -19.30 16.13
CA GLY A 30 -17.82 -18.50 15.95
C GLY A 30 -17.74 -17.14 16.64
N TRP A 31 -16.54 -16.56 16.73
CA TRP A 31 -16.36 -15.21 17.22
C TRP A 31 -16.67 -14.19 16.12
N SER A 32 -16.83 -12.93 16.52
CA SER A 32 -16.94 -11.85 15.56
C SER A 32 -15.72 -11.80 14.64
N PRO A 33 -15.91 -11.63 13.32
CA PRO A 33 -14.81 -11.66 12.36
C PRO A 33 -13.89 -10.44 12.50
N LEU A 34 -12.62 -10.62 12.13
CA LEU A 34 -11.77 -9.51 11.74
C LEU A 34 -12.21 -9.06 10.35
N VAL A 35 -12.35 -7.75 10.14
CA VAL A 35 -12.80 -7.19 8.85
C VAL A 35 -11.78 -6.28 8.20
N ALA A 36 -10.76 -5.84 8.94
CA ALA A 36 -9.76 -4.92 8.42
C ALA A 36 -8.38 -5.14 9.05
N VAL A 37 -7.36 -4.80 8.28
CA VAL A 37 -5.98 -4.69 8.72
C VAL A 37 -5.43 -3.32 8.32
N GLN A 38 -4.68 -2.68 9.20
CA GLN A 38 -4.09 -1.37 8.98
C GLN A 38 -2.55 -1.44 9.02
N PHE A 39 -1.86 -0.87 8.02
CA PHE A 39 -0.39 -0.85 7.92
C PHE A 39 0.13 0.31 7.07
N GLU A 40 1.45 0.57 7.12
CA GLU A 40 2.09 1.59 6.29
C GLU A 40 2.06 1.13 4.84
N TYR A 41 1.70 2.03 3.94
CA TYR A 41 1.86 1.77 2.51
C TYR A 41 1.95 3.07 1.72
N SER A 42 2.98 3.19 0.89
CA SER A 42 3.19 4.31 -0.02
C SER A 42 4.19 3.91 -1.12
N LEU A 43 4.47 4.78 -2.09
CA LEU A 43 5.52 4.54 -3.09
C LEU A 43 6.90 4.29 -2.45
N VAL A 44 7.20 4.85 -1.27
CA VAL A 44 8.48 4.64 -0.55
C VAL A 44 8.40 3.57 0.54
N GLU A 45 7.26 2.89 0.65
CA GLU A 45 7.07 1.78 1.59
C GLU A 45 6.08 0.77 1.01
N ARG A 46 6.63 -0.24 0.34
CA ARG A 46 5.86 -1.29 -0.33
C ARG A 46 6.09 -2.69 0.26
N SER A 47 6.71 -2.80 1.44
CA SER A 47 6.96 -4.11 2.10
C SER A 47 5.71 -4.92 2.38
N ALA A 48 4.56 -4.26 2.53
CA ALA A 48 3.27 -4.92 2.66
C ALA A 48 2.92 -5.82 1.47
N GLU A 49 3.49 -5.59 0.27
CA GLU A 49 3.25 -6.42 -0.91
C GLU A 49 3.80 -7.84 -0.79
N ARG A 50 4.76 -8.08 0.10
CA ARG A 50 5.29 -9.42 0.31
C ARG A 50 4.23 -10.36 0.88
N GLU A 51 3.46 -9.89 1.85
CA GLU A 51 2.61 -10.76 2.67
C GLU A 51 1.31 -10.09 3.13
N LEU A 52 1.35 -8.82 3.56
CA LEU A 52 0.21 -8.17 4.18
C LEU A 52 -0.93 -7.87 3.19
N LEU A 53 -0.61 -7.35 2.00
CA LEU A 53 -1.60 -7.12 0.95
C LEU A 53 -2.14 -8.45 0.39
N PRO A 54 -1.29 -9.42 -0.03
CA PRO A 54 -1.78 -10.73 -0.45
C PRO A 54 -2.64 -11.44 0.61
N MET A 55 -2.26 -11.35 1.90
CA MET A 55 -3.04 -11.90 3.00
C MET A 55 -4.39 -11.19 3.16
N ALA A 56 -4.41 -9.86 3.09
CA ALA A 56 -5.65 -9.09 3.17
C ALA A 56 -6.61 -9.47 2.04
N GLU A 57 -6.11 -9.59 0.81
CA GLU A 57 -6.87 -10.04 -0.35
C GLU A 57 -7.36 -11.49 -0.19
N GLY A 58 -6.48 -12.42 0.19
CA GLY A 58 -6.81 -13.83 0.37
C GLY A 58 -7.83 -14.10 1.49
N LEU A 59 -7.85 -13.26 2.52
CA LEU A 59 -8.80 -13.37 3.64
C LEU A 59 -10.03 -12.47 3.50
N GLY A 60 -10.12 -11.66 2.43
CA GLY A 60 -11.21 -10.69 2.25
C GLY A 60 -11.23 -9.59 3.31
N LEU A 61 -10.07 -9.22 3.88
CA LEU A 61 -9.94 -8.13 4.84
C LEU A 61 -9.73 -6.81 4.11
N ALA A 62 -10.38 -5.74 4.58
CA ALA A 62 -10.07 -4.40 4.10
C ALA A 62 -8.65 -3.97 4.52
N ALA A 63 -7.86 -3.42 3.60
CA ALA A 63 -6.55 -2.86 3.88
C ALA A 63 -6.65 -1.34 4.09
N LEU A 64 -6.36 -0.87 5.30
CA LEU A 64 -6.33 0.54 5.65
C LEU A 64 -4.89 1.05 5.64
N LEU A 65 -4.56 1.96 4.73
CA LEU A 65 -3.18 2.35 4.47
C LEU A 65 -2.84 3.66 5.18
N TRP A 66 -1.94 3.62 6.16
CA TRP A 66 -1.46 4.85 6.81
C TRP A 66 -0.20 5.40 6.14
N SER A 67 -0.01 6.71 6.24
CA SER A 67 1.09 7.46 5.59
C SER A 67 1.20 7.27 4.06
N PRO A 68 0.11 7.40 3.27
CA PRO A 68 0.19 7.25 1.81
C PRO A 68 1.16 8.24 1.14
N LEU A 69 1.45 9.38 1.78
CA LEU A 69 2.43 10.37 1.33
C LEU A 69 3.87 10.11 1.83
N GLY A 70 4.18 8.92 2.36
CA GLY A 70 5.51 8.59 2.86
C GLY A 70 5.96 9.52 3.99
N GLY A 71 5.03 9.89 4.87
CA GLY A 71 5.32 10.87 5.93
C GLY A 71 5.54 12.30 5.45
N GLY A 72 5.14 12.61 4.21
CA GLY A 72 5.39 13.89 3.54
C GLY A 72 6.62 13.88 2.64
N LEU A 73 7.35 12.78 2.55
CA LEU A 73 8.50 12.65 1.65
C LEU A 73 8.08 12.81 0.18
N LEU A 74 6.95 12.19 -0.18
CA LEU A 74 6.43 12.18 -1.54
C LEU A 74 5.82 13.52 -1.97
N THR A 75 5.80 14.53 -1.10
CA THR A 75 5.43 15.90 -1.49
C THR A 75 6.63 16.71 -1.99
N GLY A 76 7.86 16.18 -1.90
CA GLY A 76 9.09 16.89 -2.27
C GLY A 76 9.50 18.04 -1.34
N LYS A 77 8.69 18.36 -0.34
CA LYS A 77 8.84 19.56 0.50
C LYS A 77 10.15 19.59 1.30
N TYR A 78 10.70 18.42 1.65
CA TYR A 78 11.97 18.33 2.38
C TYR A 78 13.16 18.80 1.53
N ARG A 79 13.07 18.69 0.20
CA ARG A 79 14.11 19.16 -0.72
C ARG A 79 14.15 20.69 -0.84
N VAL A 80 13.05 21.37 -0.49
CA VAL A 80 12.96 22.84 -0.42
C VAL A 80 13.08 23.38 1.02
N GLY A 81 13.48 22.53 1.98
CA GLY A 81 13.75 22.92 3.36
C GLY A 81 12.52 23.05 4.27
N GLU A 82 11.33 22.62 3.83
CA GLU A 82 10.13 22.61 4.68
C GLU A 82 10.12 21.44 5.68
N LYS A 83 9.48 21.63 6.83
CA LYS A 83 9.39 20.61 7.90
C LYS A 83 8.07 19.84 7.92
N GLY A 84 8.16 18.57 8.32
CA GLY A 84 7.05 17.61 8.30
C GLY A 84 6.34 17.41 9.65
N ARG A 85 5.10 16.87 9.64
CA ARG A 85 4.39 16.45 10.87
C ARG A 85 5.22 15.47 11.69
N LEU A 86 5.76 14.47 11.01
CA LEU A 86 6.56 13.42 11.61
C LEU A 86 7.89 13.96 12.17
N GLU A 87 8.47 14.94 11.50
CA GLU A 87 9.65 15.65 11.96
C GLU A 87 9.38 16.49 13.23
N GLY A 88 8.28 17.24 13.26
CA GLY A 88 7.87 18.00 14.44
C GLY A 88 7.49 17.12 15.64
N MET A 89 7.15 15.85 15.41
CA MET A 89 6.90 14.86 16.47
C MET A 89 8.17 14.07 16.87
N GLY A 90 9.33 14.36 16.28
CA GLY A 90 10.56 13.57 16.49
C GLY A 90 10.47 12.13 15.96
N ARG A 91 9.44 11.83 15.16
CA ARG A 91 9.12 10.51 14.64
C ARG A 91 9.24 10.54 13.12
N VAL A 92 10.32 11.09 12.56
CA VAL A 92 10.56 11.01 11.11
C VAL A 92 10.54 9.53 10.72
N ILE A 93 9.42 9.04 10.18
CA ILE A 93 9.25 7.62 9.84
C ILE A 93 10.09 7.31 8.60
N ARG A 94 10.22 8.28 7.67
CA ARG A 94 10.96 8.15 6.41
C ARG A 94 11.77 9.41 6.14
N LYS A 95 13.06 9.22 5.87
CA LYS A 95 13.93 10.22 5.22
C LYS A 95 14.22 9.73 3.81
N GLU A 96 14.53 10.65 2.91
CA GLU A 96 15.19 10.31 1.65
C GLU A 96 16.60 9.79 2.02
N ALA A 97 16.73 8.48 2.21
CA ALA A 97 17.90 7.88 2.86
C ALA A 97 18.72 6.98 1.92
N SER A 98 18.17 6.65 0.75
CA SER A 98 18.80 5.81 -0.25
C SER A 98 18.64 6.40 -1.66
N ALA A 99 19.49 5.95 -2.59
CA ALA A 99 19.34 6.31 -4.00
C ALA A 99 17.96 5.89 -4.56
N HIS A 100 17.42 4.77 -4.09
CA HIS A 100 16.08 4.31 -4.47
C HIS A 100 14.98 5.27 -3.99
N ASP A 101 15.06 5.76 -2.76
CA ASP A 101 14.12 6.79 -2.28
C ASP A 101 14.19 8.07 -3.14
N THR A 102 15.40 8.48 -3.51
CA THR A 102 15.63 9.63 -4.40
C THR A 102 14.99 9.41 -5.77
N GLU A 103 15.21 8.25 -6.39
CA GLU A 103 14.62 7.89 -7.68
C GLU A 103 13.08 7.90 -7.64
N ILE A 104 12.48 7.40 -6.55
CA ILE A 104 11.03 7.41 -6.37
C ILE A 104 10.51 8.84 -6.26
N VAL A 105 11.15 9.69 -5.43
CA VAL A 105 10.74 11.09 -5.28
C VAL A 105 10.89 11.84 -6.61
N ASP A 106 11.99 11.64 -7.33
CA ASP A 106 12.20 12.22 -8.66
C ASP A 106 11.10 11.84 -9.64
N ALA A 107 10.74 10.55 -9.69
CA ALA A 107 9.68 10.05 -10.55
C ALA A 107 8.33 10.67 -10.20
N VAL A 108 7.99 10.82 -8.92
CA VAL A 108 6.74 11.48 -8.50
C VAL A 108 6.71 12.94 -8.92
N LEU A 109 7.80 13.69 -8.71
CA LEU A 109 7.88 15.09 -9.11
C LEU A 109 7.76 15.25 -10.63
N GLN A 110 8.38 14.36 -11.39
CA GLN A 110 8.34 14.36 -12.85
C GLN A 110 6.93 14.02 -13.37
N VAL A 111 6.26 13.01 -12.82
CA VAL A 111 4.86 12.67 -13.15
C VAL A 111 3.92 13.82 -12.79
N ALA A 112 4.12 14.46 -11.64
CA ALA A 112 3.33 15.61 -11.21
C ALA A 112 3.45 16.78 -12.20
N LYS A 113 4.66 17.06 -12.67
CA LYS A 113 4.90 18.07 -13.72
C LYS A 113 4.21 17.71 -15.04
N GLU A 114 4.31 16.45 -15.49
CA GLU A 114 3.67 15.99 -16.73
C GLU A 114 2.14 16.07 -16.67
N LEU A 115 1.54 15.82 -15.51
CA LEU A 115 0.10 15.89 -15.31
C LEU A 115 -0.42 17.31 -14.98
N GLY A 116 0.47 18.27 -14.71
CA GLY A 116 0.09 19.59 -14.20
C GLY A 116 -0.59 19.51 -12.83
N ARG A 117 -0.14 18.59 -11.97
CA ARG A 117 -0.73 18.28 -10.65
C ARG A 117 0.31 18.42 -9.55
N THR A 118 -0.13 18.44 -8.29
CA THR A 118 0.81 18.40 -7.17
C THR A 118 1.36 16.99 -6.93
N PRO A 119 2.57 16.83 -6.35
CA PRO A 119 3.09 15.52 -5.98
C PRO A 119 2.20 14.74 -5.00
N ALA A 120 1.48 15.46 -4.12
CA ALA A 120 0.51 14.86 -3.21
C ALA A 120 -0.70 14.29 -3.97
N GLU A 121 -1.29 15.05 -4.90
CA GLU A 121 -2.37 14.58 -5.77
C GLU A 121 -1.98 13.33 -6.55
N VAL A 122 -0.79 13.35 -7.17
CA VAL A 122 -0.26 12.20 -7.93
C VAL A 122 -0.09 10.98 -7.04
N THR A 123 0.51 11.14 -5.87
CA THR A 123 0.75 10.02 -4.95
C THR A 123 -0.55 9.39 -4.49
N LEU A 124 -1.54 10.21 -4.10
CA LEU A 124 -2.85 9.72 -3.65
C LEU A 124 -3.64 9.08 -4.80
N ALA A 125 -3.60 9.66 -6.00
CA ALA A 125 -4.27 9.11 -7.17
C ALA A 125 -3.63 7.77 -7.60
N TRP A 126 -2.31 7.62 -7.48
CA TRP A 126 -1.64 6.33 -7.67
C TRP A 126 -2.11 5.28 -6.65
N THR A 127 -2.19 5.64 -5.36
CA THR A 127 -2.70 4.71 -4.33
C THR A 127 -4.15 4.30 -4.59
N ARG A 128 -4.99 5.23 -5.10
CA ARG A 128 -6.37 4.93 -5.51
C ARG A 128 -6.45 4.01 -6.72
N GLU A 129 -5.60 4.22 -7.73
CA GLU A 129 -5.56 3.34 -8.89
C GLU A 129 -5.12 1.93 -8.48
N ARG A 130 -4.17 1.81 -7.54
CA ARG A 130 -3.83 0.52 -6.92
C ARG A 130 -5.04 -0.11 -6.23
N ALA A 131 -5.78 0.67 -5.44
CA ALA A 131 -6.98 0.19 -4.77
C ALA A 131 -8.05 -0.31 -5.76
N ARG A 132 -8.20 0.35 -6.91
CA ARG A 132 -9.12 -0.08 -7.98
C ARG A 132 -8.72 -1.43 -8.60
N ARG A 133 -7.43 -1.78 -8.56
CA ARG A 133 -6.88 -3.02 -9.09
C ARG A 133 -6.87 -4.18 -8.07
N ALA A 134 -7.09 -3.88 -6.79
CA ALA A 134 -7.07 -4.88 -5.72
C ALA A 134 -8.37 -5.69 -5.67
N SER A 135 -8.29 -6.94 -5.20
CA SER A 135 -9.46 -7.81 -5.02
C SER A 135 -10.24 -7.57 -3.71
N THR A 136 -9.67 -6.78 -2.80
CA THR A 136 -10.30 -6.35 -1.54
C THR A 136 -10.37 -4.82 -1.45
N ALA A 137 -11.13 -4.30 -0.49
CA ALA A 137 -11.17 -2.87 -0.22
C ALA A 137 -9.79 -2.38 0.27
N VAL A 138 -9.19 -1.46 -0.47
CA VAL A 138 -7.94 -0.78 -0.09
C VAL A 138 -8.23 0.70 0.08
N ILE A 139 -8.02 1.24 1.29
CA ILE A 139 -8.45 2.59 1.66
C ILE A 139 -7.26 3.38 2.21
N PRO A 140 -6.74 4.38 1.47
CA PRO A 140 -5.73 5.28 1.99
C PRO A 140 -6.30 6.22 3.05
N ILE A 141 -5.59 6.34 4.17
CA ILE A 141 -5.92 7.27 5.25
C ILE A 141 -5.10 8.54 5.07
N ILE A 142 -5.78 9.63 4.68
CA ILE A 142 -5.19 10.96 4.61
C ILE A 142 -5.29 11.69 5.96
N GLY A 143 -4.33 12.58 6.23
CA GLY A 143 -4.28 13.35 7.48
C GLY A 143 -3.91 14.81 7.24
N PRO A 144 -4.78 15.60 6.57
CA PRO A 144 -4.57 17.03 6.39
C PRO A 144 -4.67 17.79 7.72
N ARG A 145 -3.93 18.90 7.84
CA ARG A 145 -3.96 19.81 9.01
C ARG A 145 -4.71 21.11 8.74
N THR A 146 -4.98 21.40 7.48
CA THR A 146 -5.73 22.57 7.03
C THR A 146 -6.81 22.11 6.05
N ILE A 147 -7.85 22.92 5.90
CA ILE A 147 -8.89 22.68 4.89
C ILE A 147 -8.27 22.68 3.49
N GLU A 148 -7.35 23.61 3.21
CA GLU A 148 -6.62 23.63 1.94
C GLU A 148 -5.87 22.32 1.65
N GLN A 149 -5.24 21.71 2.66
CA GLN A 149 -4.61 20.38 2.48
C GLN A 149 -5.65 19.28 2.24
N LEU A 150 -6.82 19.37 2.86
CA LEU A 150 -7.91 18.43 2.62
C LEU A 150 -8.40 18.57 1.18
N ASP A 151 -8.72 19.79 0.74
CA ASP A 151 -9.21 20.08 -0.60
C ASP A 151 -8.20 19.62 -1.66
N ASN A 152 -6.92 19.94 -1.49
CA ASN A 152 -5.86 19.49 -2.39
C ASN A 152 -5.72 17.96 -2.42
N ASN A 153 -5.85 17.28 -1.28
CA ASN A 153 -5.83 15.81 -1.26
C ASN A 153 -7.04 15.22 -2.00
N LEU A 154 -8.21 15.88 -1.94
CA LEU A 154 -9.43 15.42 -2.60
C LEU A 154 -9.38 15.59 -4.12
N LEU A 155 -8.57 16.50 -4.66
CA LEU A 155 -8.34 16.61 -6.11
C LEU A 155 -7.77 15.33 -6.75
N ALA A 156 -7.20 14.42 -5.94
CA ALA A 156 -6.83 13.08 -6.39
C ALA A 156 -8.03 12.21 -6.83
N LEU A 157 -9.26 12.66 -6.59
CA LEU A 157 -10.49 12.03 -7.06
C LEU A 157 -10.86 12.45 -8.49
N ASP A 158 -10.36 13.59 -8.97
CA ASP A 158 -10.88 14.27 -10.16
C ASP A 158 -10.26 13.80 -11.48
N PHE A 159 -9.37 12.81 -11.44
CA PHE A 159 -8.78 12.26 -12.65
C PHE A 159 -8.53 10.76 -12.54
N ALA A 160 -8.60 10.09 -13.69
CA ALA A 160 -8.11 8.73 -13.85
C ALA A 160 -6.59 8.78 -14.01
N PHE A 161 -5.87 7.93 -13.29
CA PHE A 161 -4.42 7.87 -13.39
C PHE A 161 -4.03 7.17 -14.71
N PRO A 162 -3.30 7.82 -15.64
CA PRO A 162 -2.91 7.18 -16.89
C PRO A 162 -2.09 5.92 -16.64
N VAL A 163 -2.38 4.84 -17.37
CA VAL A 163 -1.79 3.52 -17.15
C VAL A 163 -0.26 3.56 -17.26
N GLU A 164 0.25 4.30 -18.24
CA GLU A 164 1.68 4.43 -18.52
C GLU A 164 2.42 5.11 -17.36
N LEU A 165 1.80 6.12 -16.76
CA LEU A 165 2.35 6.83 -15.60
C LEU A 165 2.23 5.99 -14.33
N TYR A 166 1.12 5.25 -14.19
CA TYR A 166 0.94 4.32 -13.07
C TYR A 166 2.05 3.28 -13.09
N ASP A 167 2.27 2.64 -14.24
CA ASP A 167 3.27 1.60 -14.42
C ASP A 167 4.69 2.16 -14.23
N ARG A 168 4.95 3.42 -14.60
CA ARG A 168 6.23 4.10 -14.32
C ARG A 168 6.47 4.23 -12.82
N LEU A 169 5.49 4.72 -12.06
CA LEU A 169 5.61 4.85 -10.60
C LEU A 169 5.64 3.49 -9.90
N ASP A 170 4.87 2.52 -10.36
CA ASP A 170 4.86 1.16 -9.83
C ASP A 170 6.20 0.46 -10.11
N LYS A 171 6.79 0.63 -11.29
CA LYS A 171 8.08 0.02 -11.61
C LYS A 171 9.23 0.62 -10.80
N VAL A 172 9.32 1.94 -10.70
CA VAL A 172 10.44 2.58 -9.98
C VAL A 172 10.39 2.28 -8.49
N SER A 173 9.19 2.12 -7.91
CA SER A 173 9.04 1.88 -6.46
C SER A 173 9.05 0.41 -6.07
N VAL A 174 9.15 -0.53 -7.02
CA VAL A 174 9.05 -1.96 -6.73
C VAL A 174 10.08 -2.40 -5.68
N ILE A 175 9.65 -3.28 -4.78
CA ILE A 175 10.55 -3.87 -3.79
C ILE A 175 10.98 -5.27 -4.21
N ARG A 176 12.17 -5.66 -3.77
CA ARG A 176 12.61 -7.05 -3.84
C ARG A 176 11.69 -7.93 -2.96
N PRO A 177 11.01 -8.96 -3.49
CA PRO A 177 10.18 -9.86 -2.70
C PRO A 177 10.99 -10.62 -1.65
N GLY A 178 12.19 -11.11 -2.03
CA GLY A 178 13.04 -11.93 -1.18
C GLY A 178 12.55 -13.38 -1.02
N VAL A 179 13.17 -14.10 -0.10
CA VAL A 179 12.81 -15.49 0.24
C VAL A 179 11.55 -15.49 1.13
N PRO A 180 10.59 -16.43 0.93
CA PRO A 180 10.61 -17.55 0.00
C PRO A 180 10.09 -17.26 -1.41
N PHE A 181 9.58 -16.06 -1.67
CA PHE A 181 8.86 -15.74 -2.91
C PHE A 181 9.71 -15.89 -4.16
N GLU A 182 10.95 -15.40 -4.15
CA GLU A 182 11.86 -15.52 -5.29
C GLU A 182 12.19 -16.99 -5.61
N VAL A 183 12.45 -17.79 -4.58
CA VAL A 183 12.72 -19.23 -4.74
C VAL A 183 11.50 -19.94 -5.31
N ASN A 184 10.31 -19.62 -4.80
CA ASN A 184 9.07 -20.19 -5.29
C ASN A 184 8.85 -19.80 -6.76
N GLN A 185 9.01 -18.53 -7.11
CA GLN A 185 8.82 -18.04 -8.49
C GLN A 185 9.79 -18.72 -9.47
N GLU A 186 11.03 -18.97 -9.08
CA GLU A 186 12.01 -19.69 -9.92
C GLU A 186 11.67 -21.17 -10.06
N MET A 187 11.20 -21.81 -8.98
CA MET A 187 10.97 -23.25 -8.93
C MET A 187 9.60 -23.69 -9.45
N PHE A 188 8.59 -22.83 -9.36
CA PHE A 188 7.20 -23.17 -9.68
C PHE A 188 7.03 -23.68 -11.13
N PRO A 189 7.58 -23.01 -12.17
CA PRO A 189 7.48 -23.53 -13.54
C PRO A 189 8.14 -24.89 -13.73
N LYS A 190 9.27 -25.13 -13.04
CA LYS A 190 10.02 -26.40 -13.11
C LYS A 190 9.21 -27.55 -12.48
N LEU A 191 8.58 -27.30 -11.33
CA LEU A 191 7.75 -28.28 -10.63
C LEU A 191 6.49 -28.66 -11.43
N LEU A 192 6.00 -27.76 -12.27
CA LEU A 192 4.84 -27.98 -13.14
C LEU A 192 5.21 -28.58 -14.52
N GLY A 193 6.42 -29.13 -14.66
CA GLY A 193 6.87 -29.74 -15.91
C GLY A 193 7.15 -28.73 -17.04
N GLY A 194 7.31 -27.44 -16.71
CA GLY A 194 7.65 -26.38 -17.65
C GLY A 194 6.47 -25.72 -18.36
N ASP A 195 5.23 -26.21 -18.16
CA ASP A 195 4.03 -25.67 -18.80
C ASP A 195 3.01 -25.16 -17.79
N VAL A 196 3.22 -23.92 -17.34
CA VAL A 196 2.34 -23.21 -16.40
C VAL A 196 0.93 -22.98 -16.94
N SER A 197 0.71 -23.10 -18.26
CA SER A 197 -0.62 -22.94 -18.86
C SER A 197 -1.56 -24.10 -18.54
N ARG A 198 -1.02 -25.22 -18.03
CA ARG A 198 -1.78 -26.44 -17.70
C ARG A 198 -2.17 -26.53 -16.23
N VAL A 199 -1.94 -25.47 -15.47
CA VAL A 199 -2.22 -25.44 -14.03
C VAL A 199 -3.24 -24.35 -13.74
N ASP A 200 -4.37 -24.77 -13.18
CA ASP A 200 -5.34 -23.87 -12.58
C ASP A 200 -4.69 -23.24 -11.34
N LEU A 201 -4.15 -22.04 -11.51
CA LEU A 201 -3.68 -21.26 -10.39
C LEU A 201 -4.86 -20.94 -9.48
N PRO A 202 -4.66 -20.93 -8.15
CA PRO A 202 -5.71 -20.46 -7.25
C PRO A 202 -6.16 -19.05 -7.67
N ILE A 203 -7.44 -18.75 -7.45
CA ILE A 203 -8.08 -17.47 -7.84
C ILE A 203 -7.31 -16.25 -7.27
N PHE A 204 -6.51 -16.47 -6.22
CA PHE A 204 -5.59 -15.49 -5.68
C PHE A 204 -4.23 -15.60 -6.37
N LYS A 205 -3.87 -14.56 -7.14
CA LYS A 205 -2.50 -14.39 -7.67
C LYS A 205 -1.54 -14.23 -6.50
N ALA A 206 -0.96 -15.32 -6.04
CA ALA A 206 0.18 -15.32 -5.14
C ALA A 206 1.44 -15.02 -5.97
N ILE A 207 1.63 -13.72 -6.23
CA ILE A 207 2.84 -13.09 -6.82
C ILE A 207 3.07 -13.40 -8.30
#